data_AF-A0AAU2PQW4-F1
#
_entry.id   AF-A0AAU2PQW4-F1
#
_cell.length_a   1.000
_cell.length_b   1.000
_cell.length_c   1.000
_cell.angle_alpha   90.00
_cell.angle_beta   90.00
_cell.angle_gamma   90.00
#
_symmetry.space_group_name_H-M   'P 1'
#
loop_
_entity.id
_entity.type
_entity.pdbx_description
1 polymer ?
#
loop_
_entity_poly.entity_id
_entity_poly.type
_entity_poly.pdbx_seq_one_letter_code
_entity_poly.pdbx_strand_id
1 'polypeptide(L)'
;MLDEAMVALAASVGSGVVQAAGTDAWLALRNRLARLLGRGDRQQETVQLERLDRTAAELSAAETEQDPGGPVGDGGEERARHGAAWRTRTEDLLEQLEPAERAAVAAELRALLAEAGDAVRPAAGGVARNVFLGPAAVQSGDGNVQVNRFDSRP
;
A
#
# COMPACT_ATOMS: atom_id res chain seq x y z
N MET A 1 -2.66 23.01 5.73
CA MET A 1 -1.58 22.28 5.04
C MET A 1 -1.13 21.13 5.91
N LEU A 2 -0.91 19.97 5.30
CA LEU A 2 -0.28 18.82 5.94
C LEU A 2 1.23 19.00 6.02
N ASP A 3 1.85 18.45 7.05
CA ASP A 3 3.30 18.29 7.08
C ASP A 3 3.76 17.13 6.19
N GLU A 4 5.05 17.10 5.86
CA GLU A 4 5.66 16.11 4.98
C GLU A 4 5.46 14.67 5.48
N ALA A 5 5.45 14.44 6.79
CA ALA A 5 5.24 13.11 7.35
C ALA A 5 3.80 12.63 7.17
N MET A 6 2.82 13.53 7.18
CA MET A 6 1.42 13.21 6.87
C MET A 6 1.20 12.94 5.38
N VAL A 7 1.88 13.68 4.50
CA VAL A 7 1.86 13.40 3.04
C VAL A 7 2.47 12.03 2.75
N ALA A 8 3.61 11.70 3.37
CA ALA A 8 4.24 10.39 3.25
C ALA A 8 3.34 9.25 3.80
N LEU A 9 2.63 9.51 4.89
CA LEU A 9 1.65 8.56 5.43
C LEU A 9 0.50 8.33 4.44
N ALA A 10 -0.06 9.37 3.85
CA ALA A 10 -1.12 9.22 2.85
C ALA A 10 -0.66 8.44 1.62
N ALA A 11 0.58 8.66 1.16
CA ALA A 11 1.18 7.87 0.09
C ALA A 11 1.29 6.38 0.48
N SER A 12 1.67 6.11 1.73
CA SER A 12 1.74 4.75 2.28
C SER A 12 0.37 4.07 2.35
N VAL A 13 -0.70 4.82 2.65
CA VAL A 13 -2.09 4.32 2.57
C VAL A 13 -2.45 3.92 1.15
N GLY A 14 -2.12 4.77 0.16
CA GLY A 14 -2.34 4.46 -1.25
C GLY A 14 -1.64 3.17 -1.69
N SER A 15 -0.36 3.01 -1.33
CA SER A 15 0.39 1.76 -1.60
C SER A 15 -0.19 0.56 -0.84
N GLY A 16 -0.57 0.72 0.42
CA GLY A 16 -1.14 -0.35 1.24
C GLY A 16 -2.45 -0.88 0.67
N VAL A 17 -3.32 0.00 0.14
CA VAL A 17 -4.57 -0.42 -0.53
C VAL A 17 -4.27 -1.31 -1.73
N VAL A 18 -3.35 -0.87 -2.60
CA VAL A 18 -3.03 -1.60 -3.84
C VAL A 18 -2.32 -2.93 -3.56
N GLN A 19 -1.47 -2.98 -2.52
CA GLN A 19 -0.76 -4.20 -2.13
C GLN A 19 -1.68 -5.21 -1.41
N ALA A 20 -2.62 -4.72 -0.59
CA ALA A 20 -3.53 -5.58 0.13
C ALA A 20 -4.68 -6.08 -0.77
N ALA A 21 -5.04 -5.35 -1.83
CA ALA A 21 -6.07 -5.76 -2.78
C ALA A 21 -5.76 -7.16 -3.34
N GLY A 22 -6.74 -8.06 -3.27
CA GLY A 22 -6.58 -9.45 -3.71
C GLY A 22 -5.85 -10.38 -2.72
N THR A 23 -5.42 -9.87 -1.56
CA THR A 23 -4.80 -10.68 -0.49
C THR A 23 -5.76 -10.95 0.66
N ASP A 24 -5.40 -11.87 1.55
CA ASP A 24 -6.17 -12.15 2.78
C ASP A 24 -6.23 -10.94 3.72
N ALA A 25 -5.24 -10.04 3.66
CA ALA A 25 -5.20 -8.81 4.44
C ALA A 25 -6.26 -7.78 3.99
N TRP A 26 -6.81 -7.93 2.79
CA TRP A 26 -7.75 -6.98 2.17
C TRP A 26 -8.97 -6.72 3.04
N LEU A 27 -9.59 -7.79 3.57
CA LEU A 27 -10.84 -7.68 4.31
C LEU A 27 -10.67 -6.85 5.60
N ALA A 28 -9.55 -7.03 6.30
CA ALA A 28 -9.26 -6.27 7.51
C ALA A 28 -8.94 -4.80 7.17
N LEU A 29 -8.08 -4.57 6.17
CA LEU A 29 -7.69 -3.23 5.75
C LEU A 29 -8.88 -2.41 5.26
N ARG A 30 -9.69 -2.95 4.33
CA ARG A 30 -10.80 -2.22 3.71
C ARG A 30 -11.84 -1.76 4.73
N ASN A 31 -12.19 -2.63 5.68
CA ASN A 31 -13.19 -2.33 6.69
C ASN A 31 -12.73 -1.23 7.65
N ARG A 32 -11.47 -1.26 8.06
CA ARG A 32 -10.93 -0.29 9.02
C ARG A 32 -10.66 1.05 8.35
N LEU A 33 -10.16 1.04 7.11
CA LEU A 33 -9.97 2.25 6.32
C LEU A 33 -11.29 2.94 5.95
N ALA A 34 -12.33 2.16 5.59
CA ALA A 34 -13.66 2.71 5.32
C ALA A 34 -14.25 3.43 6.54
N ARG A 35 -14.08 2.88 7.74
CA ARG A 35 -14.49 3.54 9.00
C ARG A 35 -13.76 4.86 9.25
N LEU A 36 -12.45 4.87 9.06
CA LEU A 36 -11.63 6.09 9.23
C LEU A 36 -12.05 7.19 8.25
N LEU A 37 -12.23 6.85 6.97
CA LEU A 37 -12.64 7.79 5.94
C LEU A 37 -14.12 8.20 6.06
N GLY A 38 -14.98 7.33 6.60
CA GLY A 38 -16.38 7.62 6.87
C GLY A 38 -16.60 8.42 8.15
N ARG A 39 -15.58 8.57 9.01
CA ARG A 39 -15.61 9.36 10.26
C ARG A 39 -16.77 8.99 11.19
N GLY A 40 -17.16 7.71 11.21
CA GLY A 40 -18.29 7.21 12.00
C GLY A 40 -19.68 7.46 11.40
N ASP A 41 -19.78 8.13 10.24
CA ASP A 41 -21.02 8.24 9.48
C ASP A 41 -21.23 6.98 8.64
N ARG A 42 -22.26 6.19 8.97
CA ARG A 42 -22.51 4.90 8.30
C ARG A 42 -22.73 5.02 6.79
N GLN A 43 -23.30 6.13 6.32
CA GLN A 43 -23.53 6.32 4.89
C GLN A 43 -22.20 6.59 4.18
N GLN A 44 -21.34 7.43 4.75
CA GLN A 44 -20.01 7.68 4.23
C GLN A 44 -19.15 6.42 4.29
N GLU A 45 -19.17 5.67 5.39
CA GLU A 45 -18.46 4.40 5.51
C GLU A 45 -18.85 3.42 4.40
N THR A 46 -20.15 3.28 4.13
CA THR A 46 -20.66 2.42 3.05
C THR A 46 -20.13 2.88 1.68
N VAL A 47 -20.15 4.18 1.40
CA VAL A 47 -19.62 4.74 0.14
C VAL A 47 -18.12 4.46 -0.01
N GLN A 48 -17.34 4.58 1.07
CA GLN A 48 -15.90 4.29 1.01
C GLN A 48 -15.64 2.80 0.84
N LEU A 49 -16.43 1.94 1.47
CA LEU A 49 -16.33 0.50 1.33
C LEU A 49 -16.61 0.05 -0.11
N GLU A 50 -17.68 0.56 -0.73
CA GLU A 50 -18.00 0.28 -2.14
C GLU A 50 -16.88 0.72 -3.09
N ARG A 51 -16.23 1.85 -2.81
CA ARG A 51 -15.10 2.35 -3.60
C ARG A 51 -13.87 1.46 -3.44
N LEU A 52 -13.59 0.99 -2.23
CA LEU A 52 -12.51 0.04 -1.96
C LEU A 52 -12.76 -1.26 -2.71
N ASP A 53 -13.98 -1.80 -2.62
CA ASP A 53 -14.34 -3.05 -3.30
C ASP A 53 -14.23 -2.95 -4.82
N ARG A 54 -14.63 -1.80 -5.38
CA ARG A 54 -14.42 -1.51 -6.80
C ARG A 54 -12.92 -1.49 -7.17
N THR A 55 -12.10 -0.84 -6.35
CA THR A 55 -10.64 -0.80 -6.55
C THR A 55 -10.06 -2.22 -6.60
N ALA A 56 -10.45 -3.10 -5.68
CA ALA A 56 -9.97 -4.48 -5.66
C ALA A 56 -10.43 -5.28 -6.90
N ALA A 57 -11.66 -5.06 -7.36
CA ALA A 57 -12.18 -5.71 -8.56
C ALA A 57 -11.46 -5.23 -9.83
N GLU A 58 -11.25 -3.92 -9.97
CA GLU A 58 -10.53 -3.31 -11.11
C GLU A 58 -9.07 -3.78 -11.15
N LEU A 59 -8.39 -3.84 -10.00
CA LEU A 59 -7.03 -4.38 -9.91
C LEU A 59 -6.94 -5.87 -10.28
N SER A 60 -7.92 -6.69 -9.84
CA SER A 60 -7.97 -8.12 -10.16
C SER A 60 -8.26 -8.37 -11.65
N ALA A 61 -9.09 -7.53 -12.27
CA ALA A 61 -9.36 -7.58 -13.71
C ALA A 61 -8.10 -7.24 -14.52
N ALA A 62 -7.39 -6.17 -14.15
CA ALA A 62 -6.14 -5.76 -14.79
C ALA A 62 -5.01 -6.79 -14.63
N GLU A 63 -5.05 -7.65 -13.59
CA GLU A 63 -4.17 -8.81 -13.44
C GLU A 63 -4.53 -9.95 -14.39
N THR A 64 -5.81 -10.18 -14.62
CA THR A 64 -6.31 -11.28 -15.47
C THR A 64 -6.14 -10.97 -16.96
N GLU A 65 -6.26 -9.70 -17.35
CA GLU A 65 -6.11 -9.22 -18.73
C GLU A 65 -4.65 -9.10 -19.19
N GLN A 66 -3.68 -9.35 -18.31
CA GLN A 66 -2.27 -9.46 -18.68
C GLN A 66 -2.06 -10.70 -19.56
N ASP A 67 -2.13 -10.49 -20.88
CA ASP A 67 -1.72 -11.47 -21.88
C ASP A 67 -0.26 -11.88 -21.60
N PRO A 68 0.05 -13.19 -21.42
CA PRO A 68 1.42 -13.66 -21.16
C PRO A 68 2.45 -13.28 -22.24
N GLY A 69 2.02 -12.72 -23.38
CA GLY A 69 2.87 -12.17 -24.44
C GLY A 69 2.71 -10.67 -24.75
N GLY A 70 1.86 -9.93 -24.03
CA GLY A 70 1.60 -8.51 -24.24
C GLY A 70 2.64 -7.58 -23.57
N PRO A 71 2.77 -6.31 -24.01
CA PRO A 71 3.66 -5.36 -23.34
C PRO A 71 3.30 -5.21 -21.86
N VAL A 72 4.32 -5.19 -20.99
CA VAL A 72 4.25 -5.29 -19.51
C VAL A 72 3.66 -4.02 -18.83
N GLY A 73 2.80 -3.26 -19.50
CA GLY A 73 2.43 -1.89 -19.11
C GLY A 73 1.24 -1.73 -18.17
N ASP A 74 0.12 -2.39 -18.47
CA ASP A 74 -1.20 -1.88 -18.02
C ASP A 74 -1.48 -2.11 -16.54
N GLY A 75 -1.06 -3.26 -16.00
CA GLY A 75 -1.25 -3.57 -14.58
C GLY A 75 -0.41 -2.69 -13.63
N GLY A 76 0.65 -2.05 -14.11
CA GLY A 76 1.44 -1.10 -13.32
C GLY A 76 0.80 0.28 -13.27
N GLU A 77 0.23 0.72 -14.40
CA GLU A 77 -0.44 2.01 -14.51
C GLU A 77 -1.74 2.07 -13.69
N GLU A 78 -2.57 1.03 -13.76
CA GLU A 78 -3.82 0.99 -12.98
C GLU A 78 -3.55 0.95 -11.46
N ARG A 79 -2.51 0.21 -11.05
CA ARG A 79 -2.01 0.22 -9.67
C ARG A 79 -1.55 1.60 -9.22
N ALA A 80 -0.78 2.31 -10.04
CA ALA A 80 -0.33 3.67 -9.74
C ALA A 80 -1.51 4.65 -9.63
N ARG A 81 -2.48 4.54 -10.55
CA ARG A 81 -3.70 5.36 -10.56
C ARG A 81 -4.54 5.15 -9.30
N HIS A 82 -4.79 3.90 -8.90
CA HIS A 82 -5.52 3.62 -7.67
C HIS A 82 -4.76 4.09 -6.43
N GLY A 83 -3.45 3.84 -6.37
CA GLY A 83 -2.60 4.29 -5.27
C GLY A 83 -2.65 5.81 -5.09
N ALA A 84 -2.54 6.57 -6.18
CA ALA A 84 -2.65 8.02 -6.15
C ALA A 84 -4.05 8.49 -5.68
N ALA A 85 -5.11 7.84 -6.15
CA ALA A 85 -6.48 8.20 -5.78
C ALA A 85 -6.78 7.96 -4.29
N TRP A 86 -6.21 6.91 -3.68
CA TRP A 86 -6.34 6.64 -2.26
C TRP A 86 -5.43 7.52 -1.38
N ARG A 87 -4.25 7.90 -1.89
CA ARG A 87 -3.41 8.93 -1.27
C ARG A 87 -4.18 10.24 -1.16
N THR A 88 -4.71 10.77 -2.27
CA THR A 88 -5.43 12.05 -2.28
C THR A 88 -6.62 12.05 -1.33
N ARG A 89 -7.43 10.98 -1.30
CA ARG A 89 -8.54 10.88 -0.34
C ARG A 89 -8.09 10.89 1.13
N THR A 90 -6.94 10.31 1.41
CA THR A 90 -6.36 10.33 2.76
C THR A 90 -5.84 11.72 3.12
N GLU A 91 -5.20 12.42 2.16
CA GLU A 91 -4.81 13.81 2.33
C GLU A 91 -6.02 14.70 2.60
N ASP A 92 -7.08 14.58 1.78
CA ASP A 92 -8.33 15.32 1.94
C ASP A 92 -8.96 15.09 3.32
N LEU A 93 -8.97 13.83 3.81
CA LEU A 93 -9.42 13.52 5.16
C LEU A 93 -8.57 14.28 6.18
N LEU A 94 -7.25 14.07 6.16
CA LEU A 94 -6.35 14.64 7.16
C LEU A 94 -6.42 16.18 7.19
N GLU A 95 -6.57 16.82 6.04
CA GLU A 95 -6.69 18.28 5.93
C GLU A 95 -7.94 18.85 6.59
N GLN A 96 -9.05 18.10 6.56
CA GLN A 96 -10.33 18.50 7.16
C GLN A 96 -10.39 18.30 8.68
N LEU A 97 -9.41 17.60 9.27
CA LEU A 97 -9.36 17.33 10.71
C LEU A 97 -8.64 18.45 11.46
N GLU A 98 -9.15 18.72 12.65
CA GLU A 98 -8.47 19.54 13.65
C GLU A 98 -7.15 18.88 14.09
N PRO A 99 -6.12 19.64 14.52
CA PRO A 99 -4.77 19.10 14.73
C PRO A 99 -4.69 17.88 15.66
N ALA A 100 -5.47 17.86 16.74
CA ALA A 100 -5.50 16.74 17.69
C ALA A 100 -6.16 15.49 17.08
N GLU A 101 -7.29 15.66 16.38
CA GLU A 101 -8.00 14.57 15.69
C GLU A 101 -7.15 14.02 14.54
N ARG A 102 -6.49 14.91 13.79
CA ARG A 102 -5.55 14.56 12.72
C ARG A 102 -4.41 13.68 13.22
N ALA A 103 -3.82 14.03 14.38
CA ALA A 103 -2.74 13.25 14.97
C ALA A 103 -3.22 11.85 15.40
N ALA A 104 -4.42 11.75 15.99
CA ALA A 104 -5.03 10.48 16.36
C ALA A 104 -5.30 9.60 15.14
N VAL A 105 -5.98 10.13 14.12
CA VAL A 105 -6.25 9.41 12.86
C VAL A 105 -4.95 8.99 12.17
N ALA A 106 -3.93 9.84 12.16
CA ALA A 106 -2.62 9.48 11.60
C ALA A 106 -1.94 8.34 12.39
N ALA A 107 -2.13 8.25 13.71
CA ALA A 107 -1.64 7.11 14.49
C ALA A 107 -2.41 5.83 14.16
N GLU A 108 -3.73 5.90 14.01
CA GLU A 108 -4.57 4.77 13.62
C GLU A 108 -4.23 4.24 12.21
N LEU A 109 -3.97 5.14 11.24
CA LEU A 109 -3.53 4.77 9.90
C LEU A 109 -2.17 4.06 9.92
N ARG A 110 -1.22 4.54 10.74
CA ARG A 110 0.09 3.87 10.90
C ARG A 110 -0.07 2.47 11.48
N ALA A 111 -0.90 2.32 12.51
CA ALA A 111 -1.18 1.01 13.12
C ALA A 111 -1.83 0.05 12.12
N LEU A 112 -2.81 0.53 11.36
CA LEU A 112 -3.47 -0.23 10.30
C LEU A 112 -2.47 -0.72 9.24
N LEU A 113 -1.55 0.14 8.79
CA LEU A 113 -0.55 -0.23 7.79
C LEU A 113 0.48 -1.23 8.33
N ALA A 114 0.88 -1.12 9.60
CA ALA A 114 1.77 -2.09 10.23
C ALA A 114 1.12 -3.49 10.28
N GLU A 115 -0.14 -3.58 10.72
CA GLU A 115 -0.90 -4.84 10.77
C GLU A 115 -1.07 -5.46 9.37
N ALA A 116 -1.37 -4.64 8.35
CA ALA A 116 -1.50 -5.12 6.98
C ALA A 116 -0.17 -5.61 6.40
N GLY A 117 0.94 -4.92 6.70
CA GLY A 117 2.29 -5.33 6.28
C GLY A 117 2.72 -6.67 6.87
N ASP A 118 2.39 -6.91 8.14
CA ASP A 118 2.66 -8.20 8.80
C ASP A 118 1.83 -9.34 8.19
N ALA A 119 0.58 -9.08 7.78
CA ALA A 119 -0.30 -10.06 7.16
C ALA A 119 0.12 -10.43 5.72
N VAL A 120 0.75 -9.50 4.99
CA VAL A 120 1.25 -9.73 3.62
C VAL A 120 2.64 -10.38 3.62
N ARG A 121 3.36 -10.39 4.75
CA ARG A 121 4.67 -11.03 4.85
C ARG A 121 4.54 -12.56 4.80
N PRO A 122 5.13 -13.25 3.82
CA PRO A 122 5.14 -14.72 3.81
C PRO A 122 5.92 -15.25 5.02
N ALA A 123 5.38 -16.26 5.69
CA ALA A 123 6.12 -17.05 6.68
C ALA A 123 7.42 -17.53 6.03
N ALA A 124 8.56 -17.22 6.65
CA ALA A 124 9.94 -17.44 6.20
C ALA A 124 10.09 -18.33 4.94
N GLY A 125 10.34 -17.70 3.78
CA GLY A 125 10.74 -18.42 2.55
C GLY A 125 10.19 -17.87 1.23
N GLY A 126 9.21 -16.96 1.23
CA GLY A 126 8.69 -16.34 0.02
C GLY A 126 9.41 -15.04 -0.34
N VAL A 127 10.03 -14.96 -1.51
CA VAL A 127 10.54 -13.70 -2.07
C VAL A 127 9.35 -12.80 -2.41
N ALA A 128 8.98 -11.91 -1.50
CA ALA A 128 8.12 -10.78 -1.83
C ALA A 128 8.97 -9.74 -2.57
N ARG A 129 8.65 -9.47 -3.84
CA ARG A 129 9.18 -8.31 -4.57
C ARG A 129 8.64 -7.04 -3.91
N ASN A 130 9.30 -6.61 -2.85
CA ASN A 130 9.06 -5.33 -2.21
C ASN A 130 9.76 -4.25 -3.03
N VAL A 131 9.00 -3.54 -3.86
CA VAL A 131 9.44 -2.24 -4.39
C VAL A 131 9.34 -1.25 -3.23
N PHE A 132 10.43 -1.11 -2.47
CA PHE A 132 10.60 -0.03 -1.51
C PHE A 132 11.36 1.10 -2.19
N LEU A 133 10.74 2.27 -2.29
CA LEU A 133 11.36 3.51 -2.73
C LEU A 133 12.10 4.14 -1.54
N GLY A 134 13.30 3.64 -1.26
CA GLY A 134 14.25 4.15 -0.27
C GLY A 134 15.55 3.34 -0.31
N PRO A 135 16.73 3.91 0.00
CA PRO A 135 18.01 3.20 -0.15
C PRO A 135 18.19 2.21 1.01
N ALA A 136 17.78 0.96 0.82
CA ALA A 136 18.13 -0.13 1.72
C ALA A 136 18.50 -1.37 0.90
N ALA A 137 19.77 -1.78 1.00
CA ALA A 137 20.18 -3.11 0.57
C ALA A 137 19.75 -4.12 1.64
N VAL A 138 18.89 -5.07 1.26
CA VAL A 138 18.53 -6.22 2.10
C VAL A 138 18.87 -7.49 1.35
N GLN A 139 19.85 -8.23 1.85
CA GLN A 139 20.10 -9.63 1.48
C GLN A 139 19.91 -10.45 2.77
N SER A 140 19.01 -11.43 2.74
CA SER A 140 18.78 -12.33 3.88
C SER A 140 18.88 -13.79 3.42
N GLY A 141 19.78 -14.53 4.06
CA GLY A 141 19.98 -15.97 3.95
C GLY A 141 21.14 -16.41 4.86
N ASP A 142 20.95 -17.48 5.62
CA ASP A 142 22.00 -18.07 6.47
C ASP A 142 23.06 -18.76 5.59
N GLY A 143 24.30 -18.28 5.66
CA GLY A 143 25.45 -18.80 4.91
C GLY A 143 26.11 -17.84 3.91
N ASN A 144 25.96 -16.51 4.08
CA ASN A 144 26.53 -15.56 3.14
C ASN A 144 28.08 -15.46 3.27
N VAL A 145 28.81 -16.12 2.37
CA VAL A 145 30.23 -15.84 2.10
C VAL A 145 30.32 -15.07 0.80
N GLN A 146 30.54 -13.76 0.91
CA GLN A 146 30.75 -12.90 -0.26
C GLN A 146 32.26 -12.84 -0.55
N VAL A 147 32.74 -13.63 -1.53
CA VAL A 147 34.12 -13.50 -2.05
C VAL A 147 34.10 -12.53 -3.21
N ASN A 148 34.43 -11.26 -2.92
CA ASN A 148 34.62 -10.24 -3.95
C ASN A 148 36.00 -10.43 -4.59
N ARG A 149 36.03 -10.95 -5.82
CA ARG A 149 37.25 -10.99 -6.65
C ARG A 149 37.20 -9.84 -7.64
N PHE A 150 38.02 -8.82 -7.41
CA PHE A 150 38.23 -7.76 -8.38
C PHE A 150 39.32 -8.23 -9.36
N ASP A 151 38.91 -8.81 -10.47
CA ASP A 151 39.83 -8.96 -11.60
C ASP A 151 40.03 -7.60 -12.24
N SER A 152 41.17 -6.98 -11.97
CA SER A 152 41.70 -5.90 -12.80
C SER A 152 42.06 -6.52 -14.15
N ARG A 153 41.22 -6.32 -15.17
CA ARG A 153 41.61 -6.64 -16.54
C ARG A 153 42.69 -5.66 -17.02
N PRO A 154 43.72 -6.14 -17.73
CA PRO A 154 44.80 -5.32 -18.28
C PRO A 154 44.34 -4.43 -19.44
#